data_AF-A0A536GJ26-F1
#
_entry.id   AF-A0A536GJ26-F1
#
_cell.length_a   1.000
_cell.length_b   1.000
_cell.length_c   1.000
_cell.angle_alpha   90.00
_cell.angle_beta   90.00
_cell.angle_gamma   90.00
#
_symmetry.space_group_name_H-M   'P 1'
#
loop_
_entity.id
_entity.type
_entity.pdbx_description
1 polymer ?
#
loop_
_entity_poly.entity_id
_entity_poly.type
_entity_poly.pdbx_seq_one_letter_code
_entity_poly.pdbx_strand_id
1 'polypeptide(L)'
;MGLRRIRAAGLAFVAVVVVACGSPAGSPSANTIEGRSDVGGHELWISCTGSGSPTVVFDAGLGNGAAAWSLVRPAVAETTRACAYDRAGIGQSPPRSDRHAVSVGVMADELIRLLDAARIEGPVVLVGHSYGGMIVRLVAGRHPDLVVGLVLVDAASEHELEGEWLAKDVDWVDGSTLIDRPTSGVELAAVDDLGDIPLVVLSQGQTSGQFAVEWSRFQAELATLSSNSVHVVARASGHSIQHDAPDLVTAAIAAVVHSAREGTPLPSCGQVFTSAGAQCRSR
;
A
#
# COMPACT_ATOMS: atom_id res chain seq x y z
N MET A 1 28.07 51.76 -72.67
CA MET A 1 27.18 50.76 -72.05
C MET A 1 28.02 49.89 -71.13
N GLY A 2 28.10 50.25 -69.84
CA GLY A 2 29.02 49.65 -68.88
C GLY A 2 28.45 48.37 -68.25
N LEU A 3 29.08 47.23 -68.53
CA LEU A 3 28.73 45.94 -67.90
C LEU A 3 29.44 45.83 -66.54
N ARG A 4 28.68 46.04 -65.46
CA ARG A 4 29.13 45.80 -64.07
C ARG A 4 29.26 44.30 -63.82
N ARG A 5 30.45 43.86 -63.41
CA ARG A 5 30.73 42.51 -62.88
C ARG A 5 30.09 42.38 -61.50
N ILE A 6 29.17 41.43 -61.33
CA ILE A 6 28.64 41.03 -60.01
C ILE A 6 29.45 39.83 -59.53
N ARG A 7 30.15 39.98 -58.40
CA ARG A 7 30.81 38.88 -57.69
C ARG A 7 29.73 38.13 -56.89
N ALA A 8 29.53 36.85 -57.16
CA ALA A 8 28.74 35.98 -56.30
C ALA A 8 29.57 35.62 -55.06
N ALA A 9 29.13 36.07 -53.89
CA ALA A 9 29.68 35.66 -52.60
C ALA A 9 29.07 34.31 -52.22
N GLY A 10 29.92 33.33 -51.91
CA GLY A 10 29.49 32.00 -51.48
C GLY A 10 28.79 32.04 -50.11
N LEU A 11 27.60 31.46 -50.04
CA LEU A 11 26.92 31.17 -48.77
C LEU A 11 27.52 29.88 -48.18
N ALA A 12 28.23 29.99 -47.06
CA ALA A 12 28.64 28.84 -46.27
C ALA A 12 27.43 28.29 -45.50
N PHE A 13 27.05 27.05 -45.78
CA PHE A 13 26.04 26.31 -45.01
C PHE A 13 26.67 25.87 -43.68
N VAL A 14 26.29 26.50 -42.57
CA VAL A 14 26.60 26.02 -41.22
C VAL A 14 25.57 24.96 -40.87
N ALA A 15 25.98 23.68 -40.86
CA ALA A 15 25.15 22.59 -40.36
C ALA A 15 25.04 22.71 -38.83
N VAL A 16 23.87 23.08 -38.33
CA VAL A 16 23.55 23.04 -36.91
C VAL A 16 23.27 21.58 -36.54
N VAL A 17 24.22 20.93 -35.89
CA VAL A 17 24.02 19.63 -35.25
C VAL A 17 23.23 19.87 -33.97
N VAL A 18 21.94 19.56 -33.99
CA VAL A 18 21.12 19.51 -32.78
C VAL A 18 21.51 18.25 -32.02
N VAL A 19 22.35 18.39 -31.00
CA VAL A 19 22.62 17.33 -30.04
C VAL A 19 21.38 17.22 -29.14
N ALA A 20 20.55 16.22 -29.41
CA ALA A 20 19.49 15.83 -28.49
C ALA A 20 20.13 15.22 -27.23
N CYS A 21 20.14 15.97 -26.13
CA CYS A 21 20.41 15.42 -24.80
C CYS A 21 19.22 14.55 -24.37
N GLY A 22 19.12 13.34 -24.93
CA GLY A 22 18.35 12.27 -24.31
C GLY A 22 19.19 11.70 -23.17
N SER A 23 18.81 11.96 -21.92
CA SER A 23 19.32 11.17 -20.80
C SER A 23 18.97 9.70 -21.07
N PRO A 24 19.92 8.75 -20.96
CA PRO A 24 19.57 7.35 -21.06
C PRO A 24 18.64 7.04 -19.89
N ALA A 25 17.44 6.54 -20.19
CA ALA A 25 16.63 5.86 -19.18
C ALA A 25 17.51 4.78 -18.57
N GLY A 26 17.83 4.91 -17.29
CA GLY A 26 18.66 3.95 -16.58
C GLY A 26 18.06 2.56 -16.76
N SER A 27 18.87 1.58 -17.16
CA SER A 27 18.43 0.19 -17.18
C SER A 27 17.89 -0.17 -15.80
N PRO A 28 16.72 -0.84 -15.69
CA PRO A 28 16.18 -1.23 -14.40
C PRO A 28 17.27 -2.02 -13.66
N SER A 29 17.54 -1.64 -12.41
CA SER A 29 18.47 -2.39 -11.58
C SER A 29 17.96 -3.83 -11.48
N ALA A 30 18.85 -4.81 -11.35
CA ALA A 30 18.46 -6.22 -11.19
C ALA A 30 17.52 -6.47 -9.98
N ASN A 31 17.34 -5.48 -9.10
CA ASN A 31 16.51 -5.51 -7.91
C ASN A 31 15.21 -4.70 -8.05
N THR A 32 14.89 -4.20 -9.24
CA THR A 32 13.66 -3.43 -9.50
C THR A 32 12.65 -4.29 -10.24
N ILE A 33 11.43 -4.37 -9.72
CA ILE A 33 10.26 -4.88 -10.43
C ILE A 33 9.39 -3.67 -10.69
N GLU A 34 9.02 -3.41 -11.93
CA GLU A 34 8.09 -2.33 -12.25
C GLU A 34 7.33 -2.66 -13.52
N GLY A 35 6.02 -2.50 -13.47
CA GLY A 35 5.19 -2.71 -14.64
C GLY A 35 3.76 -3.10 -14.30
N ARG A 36 3.01 -3.33 -15.37
CA ARG A 36 1.62 -3.79 -15.31
C ARG A 36 1.53 -5.27 -15.61
N SER A 37 0.59 -5.93 -14.95
CA SER A 37 0.25 -7.33 -15.21
C SER A 37 -1.26 -7.51 -15.26
N ASP A 38 -1.73 -8.39 -16.12
CA ASP A 38 -3.14 -8.79 -16.14
C ASP A 38 -3.50 -9.54 -14.86
N VAL A 39 -4.59 -9.10 -14.23
CA VAL A 39 -5.19 -9.73 -13.05
C VAL A 39 -6.62 -10.16 -13.38
N GLY A 40 -6.77 -10.87 -14.51
CA GLY A 40 -8.03 -11.39 -15.02
C GLY A 40 -8.91 -10.31 -15.65
N GLY A 41 -8.47 -9.81 -16.80
CA GLY A 41 -9.28 -8.97 -17.69
C GLY A 41 -9.04 -7.46 -17.56
N HIS A 42 -8.17 -7.06 -16.64
CA HIS A 42 -7.61 -5.71 -16.56
C HIS A 42 -6.21 -5.77 -15.93
N GLU A 43 -5.45 -4.70 -16.10
CA GLU A 43 -4.07 -4.64 -15.61
C GLU A 43 -3.97 -3.85 -14.31
N LEU A 44 -3.12 -4.33 -13.40
CA LEU A 44 -2.66 -3.55 -12.24
C LEU A 44 -1.16 -3.30 -12.34
N TRP A 45 -0.73 -2.12 -11.90
CA TRP A 45 0.66 -1.71 -11.82
C TRP A 45 1.25 -1.98 -10.45
N ILE A 46 2.49 -2.46 -10.41
CA ILE A 46 3.29 -2.65 -9.20
C ILE A 46 4.71 -2.11 -9.40
N SER A 47 5.30 -1.56 -8.34
CA SER A 47 6.72 -1.21 -8.28
C SER A 47 7.35 -1.70 -6.98
N CYS A 48 8.42 -2.48 -7.14
CA CYS A 48 9.27 -2.98 -6.07
C CYS A 48 10.68 -2.44 -6.17
N THR A 49 11.24 -2.09 -5.03
CA THR A 49 12.65 -1.74 -4.86
C THR A 49 13.25 -2.52 -3.70
N GLY A 50 14.58 -2.61 -3.67
CA GLY A 50 15.29 -3.37 -2.65
C GLY A 50 15.27 -4.88 -2.92
N SER A 51 15.85 -5.62 -1.99
CA SER A 51 16.04 -7.07 -2.09
C SER A 51 16.00 -7.70 -0.71
N GLY A 52 15.63 -8.97 -0.64
CA GLY A 52 15.51 -9.72 0.60
C GLY A 52 14.13 -10.31 0.78
N SER A 53 13.95 -10.96 1.92
CA SER A 53 12.72 -11.64 2.30
C SER A 53 12.45 -11.37 3.79
N PRO A 54 11.18 -11.31 4.25
CA PRO A 54 9.95 -11.32 3.45
C PRO A 54 9.80 -10.07 2.58
N THR A 55 9.09 -10.18 1.46
CA THR A 55 8.73 -9.00 0.65
C THR A 55 7.63 -8.22 1.36
N VAL A 56 7.82 -6.91 1.56
CA VAL A 56 6.79 -6.03 2.12
C VAL A 56 5.95 -5.48 0.98
N VAL A 57 4.63 -5.66 1.01
CA VAL A 57 3.69 -5.17 0.00
C VAL A 57 2.73 -4.17 0.63
N PHE A 58 2.66 -2.96 0.07
CA PHE A 58 1.85 -1.86 0.56
C PHE A 58 0.56 -1.70 -0.25
N ASP A 59 -0.57 -1.58 0.45
CA ASP A 59 -1.89 -1.27 -0.10
C ASP A 59 -2.47 0.01 0.53
N ALA A 60 -2.80 0.98 -0.31
CA ALA A 60 -3.16 2.33 0.13
C ALA A 60 -4.65 2.47 0.51
N GLY A 61 -5.02 3.64 1.06
CA GLY A 61 -6.41 3.93 1.40
C GLY A 61 -7.31 4.12 0.17
N LEU A 62 -8.61 4.27 0.38
CA LEU A 62 -9.58 4.48 -0.70
C LEU A 62 -9.17 5.67 -1.58
N GLY A 63 -9.18 5.49 -2.90
CA GLY A 63 -8.81 6.49 -3.91
C GLY A 63 -7.30 6.81 -3.97
N ASN A 64 -6.47 6.22 -3.12
CA ASN A 64 -5.03 6.43 -3.10
C ASN A 64 -4.30 5.25 -3.74
N GLY A 65 -3.10 5.52 -4.27
CA GLY A 65 -2.23 4.52 -4.89
C GLY A 65 -0.88 4.39 -4.20
N ALA A 66 0.04 3.71 -4.85
CA ALA A 66 1.40 3.43 -4.39
C ALA A 66 2.16 4.69 -3.91
N ALA A 67 1.86 5.86 -4.47
CA ALA A 67 2.48 7.13 -4.09
C ALA A 67 2.24 7.53 -2.61
N ALA A 68 1.17 7.04 -1.99
CA ALA A 68 0.88 7.27 -0.57
C ALA A 68 2.01 6.73 0.35
N TRP A 69 2.79 5.77 -0.14
CA TRP A 69 3.87 5.13 0.62
C TRP A 69 5.26 5.72 0.35
N SER A 70 5.35 6.87 -0.33
CA SER A 70 6.61 7.50 -0.74
C SER A 70 7.56 7.85 0.41
N LEU A 71 7.05 8.10 1.62
CA LEU A 71 7.87 8.40 2.80
C LEU A 71 8.30 7.16 3.60
N VAL A 72 7.63 6.02 3.41
CA VAL A 72 7.87 4.77 4.17
C VAL A 72 8.60 3.72 3.34
N ARG A 73 8.13 3.49 2.10
CA ARG A 73 8.64 2.43 1.21
C ARG A 73 10.16 2.50 1.01
N PRO A 74 10.80 3.67 0.77
CA PRO A 74 12.24 3.73 0.57
C PRO A 74 13.03 3.25 1.79
N ALA A 75 12.62 3.62 3.02
CA ALA A 75 13.28 3.20 4.24
C ALA A 75 13.16 1.67 4.45
N VAL A 76 12.00 1.09 4.15
CA VAL A 76 11.80 -0.37 4.20
C VAL A 76 12.66 -1.08 3.15
N ALA A 77 12.80 -0.50 1.96
CA ALA A 77 13.58 -1.04 0.86
C ALA A 77 15.09 -1.18 1.17
N GLU A 78 15.59 -0.49 2.19
CA GLU A 78 16.99 -0.61 2.66
C GLU A 78 17.28 -1.98 3.31
N THR A 79 16.26 -2.68 3.82
CA THR A 79 16.42 -3.90 4.63
C THR A 79 15.72 -5.14 4.09
N THR A 80 14.75 -4.95 3.19
CA THR A 80 14.07 -6.03 2.48
C THR A 80 13.47 -5.52 1.17
N ARG A 81 12.92 -6.41 0.34
CA ARG A 81 12.17 -5.98 -0.85
C ARG A 81 10.88 -5.28 -0.42
N ALA A 82 10.60 -4.12 -1.01
CA ALA A 82 9.45 -3.29 -0.69
C ALA A 82 8.68 -2.94 -1.98
N CYS A 83 7.42 -3.36 -2.06
CA CYS A 83 6.55 -3.25 -3.22
C CYS A 83 5.30 -2.41 -2.89
N ALA A 84 4.91 -1.50 -3.77
CA ALA A 84 3.60 -0.85 -3.68
C ALA A 84 2.91 -0.95 -5.05
N TYR A 85 1.59 -1.05 -5.04
CA TYR A 85 0.81 -1.23 -6.26
C TYR A 85 -0.35 -0.23 -6.33
N ASP A 86 -0.89 -0.07 -7.53
CA ASP A 86 -2.06 0.75 -7.78
C ASP A 86 -3.26 -0.16 -8.10
N ARG A 87 -4.40 0.05 -7.42
CA ARG A 87 -5.67 -0.63 -7.76
C ARG A 87 -6.29 -0.05 -9.04
N ALA A 88 -7.27 -0.74 -9.61
CA ALA A 88 -7.84 -0.40 -10.91
C ALA A 88 -8.38 1.05 -10.98
N GLY A 89 -7.90 1.82 -11.96
CA GLY A 89 -8.27 3.22 -12.16
C GLY A 89 -7.56 4.21 -11.23
N ILE A 90 -6.54 3.78 -10.51
CA ILE A 90 -5.68 4.61 -9.67
C ILE A 90 -4.28 4.65 -10.28
N GLY A 91 -3.63 5.82 -10.21
CA GLY A 91 -2.22 5.97 -10.57
C GLY A 91 -1.90 5.44 -11.97
N GLN A 92 -1.06 4.41 -12.04
CA GLN A 92 -0.62 3.78 -13.28
C GLN A 92 -1.50 2.61 -13.75
N SER A 93 -2.46 2.19 -12.95
CA SER A 93 -3.39 1.10 -13.29
C SER A 93 -4.57 1.64 -14.11
N PRO A 94 -4.84 1.09 -15.31
CA PRO A 94 -6.04 1.45 -16.06
C PRO A 94 -7.32 1.15 -15.29
N PRO A 95 -8.43 1.84 -15.59
CA PRO A 95 -9.73 1.51 -15.04
C PRO A 95 -10.19 0.13 -15.52
N ARG A 96 -11.09 -0.50 -14.78
CA ARG A 96 -11.82 -1.68 -15.24
C ARG A 96 -12.60 -1.34 -16.51
N SER A 97 -12.67 -2.32 -17.40
CA SER A 97 -13.49 -2.21 -18.61
C SER A 97 -14.98 -2.32 -18.27
N ASP A 98 -15.34 -3.17 -17.31
CA ASP A 98 -16.68 -3.24 -16.73
C ASP A 98 -16.91 -2.16 -15.66
N ARG A 99 -18.19 -1.93 -15.34
CA ARG A 99 -18.65 -0.94 -14.36
C ARG A 99 -19.35 -1.61 -13.17
N HIS A 100 -19.19 -2.93 -13.01
CA HIS A 100 -19.86 -3.63 -11.92
C HIS A 100 -19.21 -3.27 -10.58
N ALA A 101 -20.01 -3.34 -9.53
CA ALA A 101 -19.49 -3.21 -8.18
C ALA A 101 -18.57 -4.39 -7.87
N VAL A 102 -17.46 -4.11 -7.20
CA VAL A 102 -16.41 -5.10 -6.88
C VAL A 102 -16.25 -5.18 -5.37
N SER A 103 -16.20 -6.39 -4.83
CA SER A 103 -15.97 -6.61 -3.40
C SER A 103 -14.48 -6.53 -3.05
N VAL A 104 -14.18 -6.32 -1.77
CA VAL A 104 -12.79 -6.41 -1.26
C VAL A 104 -12.20 -7.80 -1.48
N GLY A 105 -12.99 -8.87 -1.50
CA GLY A 105 -12.54 -10.23 -1.81
C GLY A 105 -12.03 -10.38 -3.24
N VAL A 106 -12.70 -9.75 -4.21
CA VAL A 106 -12.20 -9.71 -5.60
C VAL A 106 -10.89 -8.93 -5.67
N MET A 107 -10.78 -7.80 -4.96
CA MET A 107 -9.53 -7.03 -4.90
C MET A 107 -8.38 -7.80 -4.22
N ALA A 108 -8.70 -8.63 -3.22
CA ALA A 108 -7.73 -9.54 -2.60
C ALA A 108 -7.21 -10.60 -3.61
N ASP A 109 -8.12 -11.20 -4.39
CA ASP A 109 -7.75 -12.18 -5.43
C ASP A 109 -6.95 -11.53 -6.58
N GLU A 110 -7.18 -10.25 -6.86
CA GLU A 110 -6.38 -9.46 -7.79
C GLU A 110 -4.98 -9.19 -7.27
N LEU A 111 -4.84 -8.84 -5.98
CA LEU A 111 -3.54 -8.67 -5.36
C LEU A 111 -2.72 -9.97 -5.44
N ILE A 112 -3.32 -11.12 -5.14
CA ILE A 112 -2.64 -12.42 -5.29
C ILE A 112 -2.16 -12.64 -6.72
N ARG A 113 -3.03 -12.44 -7.72
CA ARG A 113 -2.65 -12.61 -9.14
C ARG A 113 -1.57 -11.64 -9.57
N LEU A 114 -1.57 -10.41 -9.04
CA LEU A 114 -0.52 -9.43 -9.29
C LEU A 114 0.81 -9.88 -8.68
N LEU A 115 0.81 -10.43 -7.46
CA LEU A 115 2.02 -10.97 -6.82
C LEU A 115 2.58 -12.15 -7.63
N ASP A 116 1.72 -13.08 -8.06
CA ASP A 116 2.10 -14.21 -8.90
C ASP A 116 2.72 -13.74 -10.23
N ALA A 117 2.07 -12.80 -10.92
CA ALA A 117 2.56 -12.25 -12.17
C ALA A 117 3.90 -11.49 -12.01
N ALA A 118 4.08 -10.82 -10.87
CA ALA A 118 5.32 -10.16 -10.48
C ALA A 118 6.41 -11.14 -9.98
N ARG A 119 6.10 -12.45 -9.90
CA ARG A 119 6.97 -13.51 -9.35
C ARG A 119 7.39 -13.24 -7.90
N ILE A 120 6.44 -12.82 -7.09
CA ILE A 120 6.57 -12.63 -5.64
C ILE A 120 5.89 -13.83 -4.96
N GLU A 121 6.62 -14.94 -4.85
CA GLU A 121 6.10 -16.23 -4.35
C GLU A 121 6.03 -16.31 -2.82
N GLY A 122 6.50 -15.28 -2.12
CA GLY A 122 6.55 -15.23 -0.66
C GLY A 122 7.90 -15.63 -0.04
N PRO A 123 7.98 -15.59 1.30
CA PRO A 123 6.96 -15.07 2.22
C PRO A 123 6.75 -13.55 2.08
N VAL A 124 5.53 -13.06 2.36
CA VAL A 124 5.18 -11.64 2.29
C VAL A 124 4.71 -11.07 3.62
N VAL A 125 5.03 -9.80 3.87
CA VAL A 125 4.41 -8.97 4.90
C VAL A 125 3.50 -7.97 4.19
N LEU A 126 2.25 -7.89 4.59
CA LEU A 126 1.30 -6.94 4.00
C LEU A 126 1.13 -5.72 4.88
N VAL A 127 1.01 -4.54 4.27
CA VAL A 127 0.82 -3.27 4.95
C VAL A 127 -0.38 -2.57 4.33
N GLY A 128 -1.48 -2.45 5.07
CA GLY A 128 -2.72 -1.85 4.56
C GLY A 128 -3.08 -0.58 5.31
N HIS A 129 -3.29 0.52 4.59
CA HIS A 129 -3.81 1.76 5.17
C HIS A 129 -5.31 1.90 4.88
N SER A 130 -6.10 2.28 5.90
CA SER A 130 -7.53 2.56 5.73
C SER A 130 -8.22 1.40 4.99
N TYR A 131 -8.90 1.68 3.87
CA TYR A 131 -9.52 0.69 2.98
C TYR A 131 -8.58 -0.45 2.53
N GLY A 132 -7.29 -0.16 2.27
CA GLY A 132 -6.31 -1.19 1.94
C GLY A 132 -6.12 -2.22 3.06
N GLY A 133 -6.38 -1.84 4.32
CA GLY A 133 -6.41 -2.72 5.48
C GLY A 133 -7.42 -3.86 5.36
N MET A 134 -8.59 -3.61 4.78
CA MET A 134 -9.61 -4.63 4.53
C MET A 134 -9.12 -5.69 3.55
N ILE A 135 -8.49 -5.25 2.46
CA ILE A 135 -8.00 -6.11 1.39
C ILE A 135 -6.86 -6.99 1.92
N VAL A 136 -5.84 -6.40 2.55
CA VAL A 136 -4.70 -7.18 3.05
C VAL A 136 -5.08 -8.15 4.18
N ARG A 137 -6.10 -7.83 4.98
CA ARG A 137 -6.63 -8.75 6.00
C ARG A 137 -7.26 -9.98 5.35
N LEU A 138 -8.05 -9.80 4.29
CA LEU A 138 -8.61 -10.94 3.55
C LEU A 138 -7.54 -11.79 2.89
N VAL A 139 -6.51 -11.17 2.32
CA VAL A 139 -5.37 -11.91 1.75
C VAL A 139 -4.68 -12.74 2.84
N ALA A 140 -4.41 -12.16 4.01
CA ALA A 140 -3.80 -12.88 5.13
C ALA A 140 -4.65 -14.08 5.59
N GLY A 141 -5.97 -13.90 5.73
CA GLY A 141 -6.87 -14.99 6.14
C GLY A 141 -7.03 -16.10 5.11
N ARG A 142 -7.00 -15.78 3.81
CA ARG A 142 -7.16 -16.76 2.72
C ARG A 142 -5.85 -17.43 2.30
N HIS A 143 -4.70 -16.79 2.55
CA HIS A 143 -3.38 -17.25 2.12
C HIS A 143 -2.35 -17.27 3.26
N PRO A 144 -2.60 -18.05 4.34
CA PRO A 144 -1.71 -18.12 5.50
C PRO A 144 -0.31 -18.69 5.17
N ASP A 145 -0.18 -19.48 4.10
CA ASP A 145 1.12 -20.01 3.64
C ASP A 145 1.98 -18.94 2.94
N LEU A 146 1.36 -17.86 2.46
CA LEU A 146 2.03 -16.77 1.74
C LEU A 146 2.37 -15.61 2.69
N VAL A 147 1.43 -15.25 3.57
CA VAL A 147 1.51 -14.05 4.41
C VAL A 147 2.06 -14.39 5.79
N VAL A 148 3.21 -13.81 6.15
CA VAL A 148 3.93 -14.07 7.41
C VAL A 148 3.91 -12.87 8.37
N GLY A 149 3.22 -11.80 8.03
CA GLY A 149 3.08 -10.63 8.89
C GLY A 149 2.13 -9.59 8.32
N LEU A 150 1.53 -8.80 9.21
CA LEU A 150 0.55 -7.78 8.85
C LEU A 150 0.79 -6.48 9.63
N VAL A 151 0.72 -5.35 8.93
CA VAL A 151 0.66 -4.01 9.55
C VAL A 151 -0.59 -3.29 9.06
N LEU A 152 -1.46 -2.95 9.99
CA LEU A 152 -2.70 -2.20 9.73
C LEU A 152 -2.51 -0.75 10.16
N VAL A 153 -2.58 0.18 9.20
CA VAL A 153 -2.32 1.61 9.41
C VAL A 153 -3.62 2.37 9.32
N ASP A 154 -4.19 2.66 10.48
CA ASP A 154 -5.50 3.28 10.65
C ASP A 154 -6.54 2.62 9.74
N ALA A 155 -6.55 1.28 9.78
CA ALA A 155 -7.28 0.45 8.83
C ALA A 155 -8.78 0.57 9.02
N ALA A 156 -9.53 0.58 7.92
CA ALA A 156 -10.98 0.43 7.99
C ALA A 156 -11.34 -1.04 8.33
N SER A 157 -12.51 -1.23 8.90
CA SER A 157 -13.09 -2.52 9.28
C SER A 157 -14.47 -2.72 8.66
N GLU A 158 -15.04 -3.90 8.85
CA GLU A 158 -16.40 -4.23 8.42
C GLU A 158 -17.45 -3.25 8.98
N HIS A 159 -17.23 -2.67 10.17
CA HIS A 159 -18.16 -1.72 10.80
C HIS A 159 -18.40 -0.46 9.95
N GLU A 160 -17.40 0.00 9.18
CA GLU A 160 -17.55 1.12 8.26
C GLU A 160 -18.47 0.77 7.07
N LEU A 161 -18.51 -0.50 6.65
CA LEU A 161 -19.32 -0.95 5.52
C LEU A 161 -20.79 -1.11 5.92
N GLU A 162 -21.06 -1.55 7.15
CA GLU A 162 -22.40 -1.72 7.71
C GLU A 162 -23.14 -0.40 7.96
N GLY A 163 -22.44 0.73 7.77
CA GLY A 163 -23.02 2.06 7.79
C GLY A 163 -23.27 2.57 9.21
N GLU A 164 -22.44 2.15 10.17
CA GLU A 164 -22.43 2.75 11.52
C GLU A 164 -22.04 4.24 11.46
N TRP A 165 -21.29 4.66 10.42
CA TRP A 165 -20.71 6.01 10.33
C TRP A 165 -20.84 6.73 8.98
N LEU A 166 -20.75 5.99 7.87
CA LEU A 166 -20.88 6.56 6.53
C LEU A 166 -22.27 6.27 5.98
N ALA A 167 -22.93 7.30 5.45
CA ALA A 167 -24.29 7.19 4.92
C ALA A 167 -24.43 5.96 4.02
N LYS A 168 -25.47 5.16 4.28
CA LYS A 168 -25.76 3.91 3.55
C LYS A 168 -26.03 4.16 2.06
N ASP A 169 -26.42 5.39 1.73
CA ASP A 169 -26.85 5.80 0.38
C ASP A 169 -25.74 6.46 -0.46
N VAL A 170 -24.47 6.37 -0.03
CA VAL A 170 -23.34 6.87 -0.81
C VAL A 170 -22.60 5.69 -1.44
N ASP A 171 -22.50 5.72 -2.77
CA ASP A 171 -21.67 4.83 -3.55
C ASP A 171 -20.21 5.02 -3.14
N TRP A 172 -19.58 3.94 -2.69
CA TRP A 172 -18.14 3.93 -2.45
C TRP A 172 -17.43 3.68 -3.77
N VAL A 173 -16.50 4.57 -4.11
CA VAL A 173 -15.73 4.47 -5.34
C VAL A 173 -14.24 4.53 -5.00
N ASP A 174 -13.50 3.49 -5.39
CA ASP A 174 -12.05 3.43 -5.32
C ASP A 174 -11.45 3.72 -6.69
N GLY A 175 -10.96 4.95 -6.88
CA GLY A 175 -10.52 5.45 -8.18
C GLY A 175 -11.69 5.51 -9.17
N SER A 176 -11.83 4.47 -9.98
CA SER A 176 -12.94 4.31 -10.93
C SER A 176 -13.84 3.10 -10.64
N THR A 177 -13.54 2.35 -9.58
CA THR A 177 -14.20 1.09 -9.24
C THR A 177 -15.30 1.34 -8.22
N LEU A 178 -16.54 0.99 -8.55
CA LEU A 178 -17.65 0.96 -7.60
C LEU A 178 -17.44 -0.21 -6.62
N ILE A 179 -17.67 0.00 -5.32
CA ILE A 179 -17.45 -1.01 -4.29
C ILE A 179 -18.76 -1.70 -3.90
N ASP A 180 -18.76 -3.03 -3.95
CA ASP A 180 -19.83 -3.86 -3.40
C ASP A 180 -19.69 -3.97 -1.88
N ARG A 181 -20.24 -2.99 -1.16
CA ARG A 181 -20.16 -2.92 0.32
C ARG A 181 -20.85 -4.11 1.00
N PRO A 182 -22.09 -4.52 0.64
CA PRO A 182 -22.74 -5.66 1.28
C PRO A 182 -21.91 -6.95 1.21
N THR A 183 -21.42 -7.30 0.01
CA THR A 183 -20.59 -8.50 -0.16
C THR A 183 -19.27 -8.36 0.61
N SER A 184 -18.64 -7.18 0.56
CA SER A 184 -17.40 -6.89 1.27
C SER A 184 -17.52 -7.08 2.78
N GLY A 185 -18.63 -6.66 3.40
CA GLY A 185 -18.86 -6.85 4.83
C GLY A 185 -18.95 -8.33 5.23
N VAL A 186 -19.68 -9.12 4.43
CA VAL A 186 -19.79 -10.58 4.66
C VAL A 186 -18.45 -11.28 4.52
N GLU A 187 -17.66 -10.92 3.51
CA GLU A 187 -16.32 -11.51 3.30
C GLU A 187 -15.38 -11.20 4.47
N LEU A 188 -15.36 -9.96 4.94
CA LEU A 188 -14.50 -9.52 6.04
C LEU A 188 -14.88 -10.19 7.36
N ALA A 189 -16.18 -10.30 7.65
CA ALA A 189 -16.68 -10.97 8.86
C ALA A 189 -16.36 -12.47 8.89
N ALA A 190 -16.04 -13.08 7.75
CA ALA A 190 -15.63 -14.48 7.66
C ALA A 190 -14.14 -14.72 8.00
N VAL A 191 -13.34 -13.66 8.17
CA VAL A 191 -11.94 -13.72 8.60
C VAL A 191 -11.83 -13.08 9.99
N ASP A 192 -12.14 -13.89 11.01
CA ASP A 192 -12.17 -13.49 12.43
C ASP A 192 -10.96 -13.96 13.24
N ASP A 193 -10.10 -14.80 12.66
CA ASP A 193 -8.86 -15.30 13.26
C ASP A 193 -7.72 -15.39 12.22
N LEU A 194 -6.56 -14.84 12.56
CA LEU A 194 -5.31 -14.90 11.80
C LEU A 194 -4.23 -15.70 12.55
N GLY A 195 -4.59 -16.41 13.63
CA GLY A 195 -3.70 -17.28 14.39
C GLY A 195 -2.68 -16.50 15.23
N ASP A 196 -1.39 -16.77 15.01
CA ASP A 196 -0.27 -16.14 15.70
C ASP A 196 0.62 -15.30 14.76
N ILE A 197 0.08 -14.92 13.60
CA ILE A 197 0.80 -14.08 12.65
C ILE A 197 1.20 -12.75 13.32
N PRO A 198 2.47 -12.30 13.20
CA PRO A 198 2.88 -11.01 13.73
C PRO A 198 2.02 -9.87 13.17
N LEU A 199 1.23 -9.23 14.03
CA LEU A 199 0.28 -8.17 13.67
C LEU A 199 0.58 -6.87 14.43
N VAL A 200 0.84 -5.79 13.72
CA VAL A 200 0.86 -4.45 14.32
C VAL A 200 -0.33 -3.64 13.82
N VAL A 201 -1.11 -3.08 14.75
CA VAL A 201 -2.15 -2.09 14.47
C VAL A 201 -1.67 -0.72 14.91
N LEU A 202 -1.66 0.24 13.98
CA LEU A 202 -1.41 1.65 14.25
C LEU A 202 -2.72 2.40 14.07
N SER A 203 -3.14 3.19 15.05
CA SER A 203 -4.34 4.02 14.93
C SER A 203 -4.05 5.50 15.15
N GLN A 204 -4.79 6.38 14.49
CA GLN A 204 -4.64 7.81 14.60
C GLN A 204 -5.00 8.33 16.01
N GLY A 205 -4.38 9.43 16.42
CA GLY A 205 -4.60 10.08 17.71
C GLY A 205 -5.41 11.37 17.63
N GLN A 206 -5.51 11.98 16.45
CA GLN A 206 -6.24 13.24 16.22
C GLN A 206 -7.74 13.00 15.96
N THR A 207 -8.39 12.23 16.81
CA THR A 207 -9.85 11.98 16.76
C THR A 207 -10.55 12.60 17.96
N SER A 208 -11.85 12.90 17.84
CA SER A 208 -12.63 13.45 18.95
C SER A 208 -14.06 12.92 18.98
N GLY A 209 -14.75 13.12 20.11
CA GLY A 209 -16.17 12.76 20.28
C GLY A 209 -16.45 11.26 20.19
N GLN A 210 -17.67 10.90 19.77
CA GLN A 210 -18.07 9.49 19.58
C GLN A 210 -17.22 8.78 18.52
N PHE A 211 -16.81 9.49 17.47
CA PHE A 211 -15.94 8.93 16.44
C PHE A 211 -14.64 8.38 17.03
N ALA A 212 -14.00 9.13 17.94
CA ALA A 212 -12.79 8.65 18.61
C ALA A 212 -13.00 7.37 19.42
N VAL A 213 -14.16 7.24 20.07
CA VAL A 213 -14.49 6.08 20.91
C VAL A 213 -14.69 4.84 20.04
N GLU A 214 -15.50 4.95 19.00
CA GLU A 214 -15.82 3.81 18.13
C GLU A 214 -14.65 3.44 17.25
N TRP A 215 -13.94 4.41 16.66
CA TRP A 215 -12.71 4.14 15.94
C TRP A 215 -11.68 3.44 16.82
N SER A 216 -11.49 3.89 18.07
CA SER A 216 -10.58 3.20 19.00
C SER A 216 -11.01 1.76 19.28
N ARG A 217 -12.32 1.49 19.37
CA ARG A 217 -12.87 0.13 19.52
C ARG A 217 -12.56 -0.73 18.30
N PHE A 218 -12.84 -0.24 17.09
CA PHE A 218 -12.58 -0.97 15.85
C PHE A 218 -11.10 -1.35 15.71
N GLN A 219 -10.20 -0.43 16.03
CA GLN A 219 -8.75 -0.71 15.98
C GLN A 219 -8.32 -1.73 17.04
N ALA A 220 -8.95 -1.73 18.22
CA ALA A 220 -8.69 -2.74 19.25
C ALA A 220 -9.20 -4.12 18.82
N GLU A 221 -10.37 -4.21 18.17
CA GLU A 221 -10.92 -5.45 17.62
C GLU A 221 -10.03 -6.00 16.48
N LEU A 222 -9.52 -5.16 15.59
CA LEU A 222 -8.54 -5.58 14.60
C LEU A 222 -7.29 -6.19 15.26
N ALA A 223 -6.86 -5.66 16.40
CA ALA A 223 -5.71 -6.20 17.13
C ALA A 223 -5.99 -7.57 17.77
N THR A 224 -7.25 -7.98 17.95
CA THR A 224 -7.57 -9.32 18.49
C THR A 224 -7.54 -10.42 17.44
N LEU A 225 -7.45 -10.07 16.15
CA LEU A 225 -7.37 -11.04 15.06
C LEU A 225 -6.12 -11.93 15.12
N SER A 226 -5.09 -11.53 15.84
CA SER A 226 -3.91 -12.36 16.08
C SER A 226 -3.58 -12.42 17.55
N SER A 227 -3.21 -13.61 18.02
CA SER A 227 -2.65 -13.84 19.35
C SER A 227 -1.27 -13.19 19.52
N ASN A 228 -0.58 -12.84 18.44
CA ASN A 228 0.71 -12.15 18.38
C ASN A 228 0.60 -10.73 17.80
N SER A 229 -0.16 -9.88 18.49
CA SER A 229 -0.43 -8.50 18.09
C SER A 229 0.08 -7.42 19.05
N VAL A 230 0.33 -6.24 18.49
CA VAL A 230 0.61 -4.98 19.21
C VAL A 230 -0.28 -3.86 18.64
N HIS A 231 -0.97 -3.11 19.51
CA HIS A 231 -1.75 -1.93 19.12
C HIS A 231 -1.14 -0.64 19.66
N VAL A 232 -0.93 0.33 18.78
CA VAL A 232 -0.32 1.63 19.07
C VAL A 232 -1.17 2.76 18.53
N VAL A 233 -1.38 3.79 19.35
CA VAL A 233 -1.96 5.06 18.92
C VAL A 233 -0.85 6.04 18.55
N ALA A 234 -0.88 6.57 17.32
CA ALA A 234 -0.07 7.67 16.84
C ALA A 234 -0.68 9.00 17.31
N ARG A 235 -0.35 9.43 18.54
CA ARG A 235 -1.03 10.52 19.26
C ARG A 235 -1.17 11.83 18.47
N ALA A 236 -0.16 12.15 17.67
CA ALA A 236 -0.09 13.41 16.93
C ALA A 236 -0.47 13.27 15.45
N SER A 237 -0.95 12.10 15.02
CA SER A 237 -1.29 11.82 13.62
C SER A 237 -2.81 11.80 13.42
N GLY A 238 -3.24 12.28 12.26
CA GLY A 238 -4.56 12.01 11.70
C GLY A 238 -4.59 10.68 10.94
N HIS A 239 -5.57 10.53 10.06
CA HIS A 239 -5.86 9.28 9.36
C HIS A 239 -4.66 8.73 8.56
N SER A 240 -3.87 9.62 7.94
CA SER A 240 -2.71 9.22 7.13
C SER A 240 -1.41 9.20 7.94
N ILE A 241 -1.29 8.24 8.85
CA ILE A 241 -0.12 8.07 9.74
C ILE A 241 1.19 7.90 8.94
N GLN A 242 1.14 7.27 7.76
CA GLN A 242 2.27 7.13 6.85
C GLN A 242 2.84 8.46 6.33
N HIS A 243 2.07 9.55 6.42
CA HIS A 243 2.51 10.91 6.11
C HIS A 243 2.90 11.67 7.38
N ASP A 244 2.08 11.58 8.42
CA ASP A 244 2.26 12.35 9.66
C ASP A 244 3.39 11.81 10.55
N ALA A 245 3.59 10.48 10.55
CA ALA A 245 4.56 9.78 11.38
C ALA A 245 5.15 8.54 10.64
N PRO A 246 5.83 8.73 9.48
CA PRO A 246 6.39 7.63 8.68
C PRO A 246 7.37 6.74 9.46
N ASP A 247 8.10 7.30 10.43
CA ASP A 247 9.01 6.55 11.30
C ASP A 247 8.26 5.51 12.15
N LEU A 248 7.04 5.83 12.59
CA LEU A 248 6.22 4.92 13.38
C LEU A 248 5.78 3.72 12.54
N VAL A 249 5.36 3.98 11.31
CA VAL A 249 5.00 2.93 10.34
C VAL A 249 6.22 2.07 9.99
N THR A 250 7.37 2.70 9.78
CA THR A 250 8.63 2.00 9.47
C THR A 250 9.06 1.10 10.64
N ALA A 251 8.96 1.58 11.88
CA ALA A 251 9.25 0.78 13.08
C ALA A 251 8.31 -0.42 13.23
N ALA A 252 7.00 -0.23 12.95
CA ALA A 252 6.03 -1.32 12.96
C ALA A 252 6.39 -2.42 11.94
N ILE A 253 6.71 -2.02 10.71
CA ILE A 253 7.12 -2.95 9.64
C ILE A 253 8.40 -3.67 10.03
N ALA A 254 9.40 -2.97 10.56
CA ALA A 254 10.65 -3.57 10.99
C ALA A 254 10.44 -4.62 12.09
N ALA A 255 9.55 -4.37 13.06
CA ALA A 255 9.22 -5.33 14.10
C ALA A 255 8.54 -6.58 13.56
N VAL A 256 7.57 -6.42 12.66
CA VAL A 256 6.87 -7.55 11.99
C VAL A 256 7.85 -8.37 11.14
N VAL A 257 8.67 -7.71 10.32
CA VAL A 257 9.69 -8.36 9.49
C VAL A 257 10.70 -9.13 10.34
N HIS A 258 11.15 -8.55 11.46
CA HIS A 258 12.06 -9.21 12.39
C HIS A 258 11.41 -10.44 13.04
N SER A 259 10.19 -10.29 13.57
CA SER A 259 9.42 -11.38 14.17
C SER A 259 9.22 -12.55 13.18
N ALA A 260 8.86 -12.25 11.93
CA ALA A 260 8.70 -13.25 10.87
C ALA A 260 10.01 -13.96 10.49
N ARG A 261 11.15 -13.24 10.48
CA ARG A 261 12.46 -13.83 10.15
C ARG A 261 12.97 -14.77 11.25
N GLU A 262 12.81 -14.36 12.50
CA GLU A 262 13.35 -15.08 13.66
C GLU A 262 12.40 -16.17 14.17
N GLY A 263 11.13 -16.16 13.74
CA GLY A 263 10.11 -17.05 14.29
C GLY A 263 9.85 -16.79 15.78
N THR A 264 9.96 -15.53 16.20
CA THR A 264 9.77 -15.11 17.59
C THR A 264 8.57 -14.16 17.71
N PRO A 265 7.86 -14.11 18.86
CA PRO A 265 6.75 -13.18 19.05
C PRO A 265 7.18 -11.72 18.86
N LEU A 266 6.22 -10.84 18.53
CA LEU A 266 6.48 -9.40 18.49
C LEU A 266 7.03 -8.92 19.83
N PRO A 267 8.04 -8.03 19.82
CA PRO A 267 8.47 -7.37 21.04
C PRO A 267 7.30 -6.58 21.65
N SER A 268 7.35 -6.36 22.97
CA SER A 268 6.33 -5.55 23.62
C SER A 268 6.28 -4.14 23.01
N CYS A 269 5.12 -3.50 23.06
CA CYS A 269 4.93 -2.19 22.45
C CYS A 269 5.99 -1.15 22.87
N GLY A 270 6.36 -1.10 24.16
CA GLY A 270 7.38 -0.15 24.65
C GLY A 270 8.80 -0.44 24.14
N GLN A 271 9.07 -1.65 23.66
CA GLN A 271 10.35 -1.99 23.03
C GLN A 271 10.39 -1.58 21.56
N VAL A 272 9.27 -1.71 20.84
CA VAL A 272 9.19 -1.33 19.42
C VAL A 272 9.06 0.19 19.26
N PHE A 273 8.27 0.83 20.12
CA PHE A 273 7.81 2.20 19.94
C PHE A 273 8.28 3.11 21.08
N THR A 274 9.53 3.53 20.99
CA THR A 274 10.19 4.39 21.98
C THR A 274 10.05 5.89 21.69
N SER A 275 9.44 6.26 20.55
CA SER A 275 9.37 7.63 20.07
C SER A 275 8.28 8.47 20.76
N ALA A 276 8.52 9.79 20.83
CA ALA A 276 7.58 10.78 21.33
C ALA A 276 6.41 10.95 20.35
N GLY A 277 5.46 10.01 20.37
CA GLY A 277 4.31 10.01 19.47
C GLY A 277 3.49 8.73 19.57
N ALA A 278 4.12 7.63 19.97
CA ALA A 278 3.46 6.35 20.19
C ALA A 278 2.83 6.25 21.59
N GLN A 279 1.59 5.80 21.65
CA GLN A 279 0.93 5.36 22.88
C GLN A 279 0.54 3.89 22.77
N CYS A 280 1.14 3.05 23.60
CA CYS A 280 0.81 1.65 23.69
C CYS A 280 -0.59 1.45 24.27
N ARG A 281 -1.38 0.59 23.63
CA ARG A 281 -2.61 0.04 24.21
C ARG A 281 -2.30 -1.33 24.80
N SER A 282 -2.72 -1.56 26.03
CA SER A 282 -2.78 -2.92 26.57
C SER A 282 -3.91 -3.66 25.87
N ARG A 283 -3.70 -4.95 25.62
CA ARG A 283 -4.84 -5.86 25.42
C ARG A 283 -5.67 -5.94 26.69
#